data_AF-A0A7C3BIM7-F1
#
_entry.id   AF-A0A7C3BIM7-F1
#
_cell.length_a   1.000
_cell.length_b   1.000
_cell.length_c   1.000
_cell.angle_alpha   90.00
_cell.angle_beta   90.00
_cell.angle_gamma   90.00
#
_symmetry.space_group_name_H-M   'P 1'
#
loop_
_entity.id
_entity.type
_entity.pdbx_description
1 polymer ?
#
loop_
_entity_poly.entity_id
_entity_poly.type
_entity_poly.pdbx_seq_one_letter_code
_entity_poly.pdbx_strand_id
1 'polypeptide(L)'
;MVKEVHKVARQSGERRIIIANSATSLDEGNRNDIAVFGSHCGENVAGYVLKAGARGMIGNDAGIGLEGAGIAGLKVLEEHGIPAAAVAAMSAEIGVGQSTYEEGVISAVNKVAEKLGVSVGMSAKEAADRMFESM
;
A
#
# COMPACT_ATOMS: atom_id res chain seq x y z
N MET A 1 11.36 17.87 11.13
CA MET A 1 10.17 17.05 10.83
C MET A 1 10.05 16.01 11.92
N VAL A 2 8.91 15.92 12.60
CA VAL A 2 8.66 14.85 13.60
C VAL A 2 8.36 13.58 12.82
N LYS A 3 8.99 12.46 13.21
CA LYS A 3 8.75 11.15 12.59
C LYS A 3 7.31 10.72 12.89
N GLU A 4 6.56 10.36 11.86
CA GLU A 4 5.23 9.78 12.02
C GLU A 4 5.34 8.45 12.78
N VAL A 5 4.46 8.23 13.76
CA VAL A 5 4.35 6.92 14.44
C VAL A 5 3.28 6.11 13.72
N HIS A 6 3.70 5.03 13.08
CA HIS A 6 2.76 4.17 12.35
C HIS A 6 1.91 3.35 13.31
N LYS A 7 0.61 3.33 13.08
CA LYS A 7 -0.30 2.42 13.79
C LYS A 7 -0.10 1.01 13.23
N VAL A 8 -0.02 0.02 14.12
CA VAL A 8 0.06 -1.39 13.75
C VAL A 8 -1.35 -1.97 13.77
N ALA A 9 -1.83 -2.42 12.61
CA ALA A 9 -3.16 -3.02 12.48
C ALA A 9 -3.14 -4.54 12.75
N ARG A 10 -2.03 -5.21 12.39
CA ARG A 10 -1.80 -6.63 12.62
C ARG A 10 -0.29 -6.88 12.78
N GLN A 11 0.09 -7.85 13.60
CA GLN A 11 1.48 -8.24 13.79
C GLN A 11 1.63 -9.75 14.01
N SER A 12 2.68 -10.34 13.43
CA SER A 12 3.10 -11.72 13.67
C SER A 12 4.62 -11.84 13.54
N GLY A 13 5.28 -12.00 14.69
CA GLY A 13 6.74 -11.90 14.78
C GLY A 13 7.21 -10.50 14.37
N GLU A 14 8.15 -10.44 13.42
CA GLU A 14 8.69 -9.19 12.87
C GLU A 14 7.83 -8.58 11.76
N ARG A 15 6.82 -9.31 11.26
CA ARG A 15 5.95 -8.84 10.17
C ARG A 15 4.79 -8.04 10.74
N ARG A 16 4.47 -6.90 10.12
CA ARG A 16 3.31 -6.08 10.50
C ARG A 16 2.51 -5.61 9.30
N ILE A 17 1.23 -5.33 9.52
CA ILE A 17 0.46 -4.40 8.70
C ILE A 17 0.51 -3.06 9.41
N ILE A 18 1.09 -2.05 8.76
CA ILE A 18 1.24 -0.71 9.30
C ILE A 18 0.37 0.28 8.52
N ILE A 19 -0.16 1.27 9.23
CA ILE A 19 -0.95 2.36 8.68
C ILE A 19 -0.14 3.65 8.82
N ALA A 20 0.06 4.34 7.69
CA ALA A 20 0.78 5.62 7.61
C ALA A 20 0.00 6.63 6.75
N ASN A 21 0.14 7.93 7.01
CA ASN A 21 -0.52 8.95 6.21
C ASN A 21 0.24 9.24 4.91
N SER A 22 1.57 9.05 4.91
CA SER A 22 2.42 9.30 3.74
C SER A 22 3.44 8.18 3.53
N ALA A 23 3.71 7.79 2.29
CA ALA A 23 4.82 6.89 2.00
C ALA A 23 6.21 7.46 2.40
N THR A 24 6.34 8.78 2.56
CA THR A 24 7.60 9.41 2.96
C THR A 24 8.00 9.14 4.42
N SER A 25 7.08 8.64 5.26
CA SER A 25 7.39 8.24 6.63
C SER A 25 7.96 6.83 6.75
N LEU A 26 7.93 6.05 5.67
CA LEU A 26 8.56 4.74 5.62
C LEU A 26 10.09 4.85 5.73
N ASP A 27 10.68 3.99 6.53
CA ASP A 27 12.13 3.84 6.66
C ASP A 27 12.54 2.38 6.87
N GLU A 28 13.82 2.14 7.17
CA GLU A 28 14.35 0.80 7.38
C GLU A 28 13.66 0.04 8.52
N GLY A 29 12.99 0.75 9.43
CA GLY A 29 12.18 0.16 10.48
C GLY A 29 10.87 -0.47 9.96
N ASN A 30 10.51 -0.24 8.70
CA ASN A 30 9.38 -0.88 8.01
C ASN A 30 9.80 -2.05 7.12
N ARG A 31 11.03 -2.53 7.29
CA ARG A 31 11.47 -3.79 6.70
C ARG A 31 10.50 -4.90 7.08
N ASN A 32 10.06 -5.68 6.09
CA ASN A 32 9.09 -6.75 6.27
C ASN A 32 7.66 -6.32 6.64
N ASP A 33 7.28 -5.05 6.50
CA ASP A 33 5.88 -4.64 6.69
C ASP A 33 5.07 -4.69 5.39
N ILE A 34 3.76 -4.88 5.52
CA ILE A 34 2.77 -4.43 4.53
C ILE A 34 2.35 -3.01 4.93
N ALA A 35 2.58 -2.04 4.04
CA ALA A 35 2.32 -0.64 4.30
C ALA A 35 1.00 -0.19 3.66
N VAL A 36 0.03 0.22 4.48
CA VAL A 36 -1.22 0.83 4.01
C VAL A 36 -1.14 2.33 4.27
N PHE A 37 -1.26 3.14 3.22
CA PHE A 37 -1.08 4.57 3.37
C PHE A 37 -2.01 5.47 2.57
N GLY A 38 -2.23 6.67 3.10
CA GLY A 38 -3.15 7.66 2.52
C GLY A 38 -2.64 8.30 1.23
N SER A 39 -1.36 8.11 0.86
CA SER A 39 -0.79 8.69 -0.35
C SER A 39 -1.21 7.94 -1.62
N HIS A 40 -1.04 8.60 -2.76
CA HIS A 40 -1.24 7.98 -4.07
C HIS A 40 -0.21 6.88 -4.36
N CYS A 41 -0.42 6.06 -5.39
CA CYS A 41 0.43 4.94 -5.78
C CYS A 41 1.37 5.27 -6.96
N GLY A 42 1.92 6.48 -6.98
CA GLY A 42 2.82 6.94 -8.06
C GLY A 42 4.17 6.23 -8.07
N GLU A 43 4.94 6.42 -9.14
CA GLU A 43 6.28 5.82 -9.31
C GLU A 43 7.25 6.24 -8.19
N ASN A 44 7.22 7.51 -7.79
CA ASN A 44 8.01 8.01 -6.66
C ASN A 44 7.68 7.28 -5.34
N VAL A 45 6.44 6.85 -5.16
CA VAL A 45 5.99 6.14 -3.96
C VAL A 45 6.55 4.72 -3.89
N ALA A 46 6.65 4.03 -5.03
CA ALA A 46 7.34 2.75 -5.10
C ALA A 46 8.80 2.85 -4.65
N GLY A 47 9.48 3.96 -4.95
CA GLY A 47 10.84 4.22 -4.48
C GLY A 47 10.98 4.24 -2.95
N TYR A 48 10.01 4.81 -2.23
CA TYR A 48 10.01 4.80 -0.76
C TYR A 48 9.78 3.39 -0.20
N VAL A 49 8.84 2.63 -0.78
CA VAL A 49 8.55 1.24 -0.40
C VAL A 49 9.78 0.36 -0.57
N LEU A 50 10.46 0.46 -1.72
CA LEU A 50 11.69 -0.28 -2.02
C LEU A 50 12.80 0.08 -1.06
N LYS A 51 13.03 1.37 -0.81
CA LYS A 51 14.08 1.85 0.10
C LYS A 51 13.85 1.39 1.54
N ALA A 52 12.59 1.37 1.99
CA ALA A 52 12.21 0.89 3.32
C ALA A 52 12.35 -0.64 3.47
N GLY A 53 12.35 -1.39 2.36
CA GLY A 53 12.31 -2.85 2.38
C GLY A 53 10.94 -3.39 2.81
N ALA A 54 9.87 -2.62 2.59
CA ALA A 54 8.51 -3.07 2.80
C ALA A 54 8.16 -4.17 1.78
N ARG A 55 7.31 -5.11 2.19
CA ARG A 55 7.00 -6.33 1.44
C ARG A 55 5.64 -6.30 0.74
N GLY A 56 4.92 -5.20 0.87
CA GLY A 56 3.76 -4.87 0.07
C GLY A 56 3.23 -3.49 0.38
N MET A 57 2.37 -2.97 -0.49
CA MET A 57 1.71 -1.70 -0.25
C MET A 57 0.25 -1.64 -0.70
N ILE A 58 -0.53 -0.82 -0.01
CA ILE A 58 -1.84 -0.36 -0.47
C ILE A 58 -1.89 1.16 -0.30
N GLY A 59 -2.08 1.88 -1.39
CA GLY A 59 -2.29 3.33 -1.37
C GLY A 59 -3.59 3.74 -2.05
N ASN A 60 -3.70 5.00 -2.43
CA ASN A 60 -4.84 5.53 -3.17
C ASN A 60 -4.52 5.62 -4.68
N ASP A 61 -5.52 5.45 -5.55
CA ASP A 61 -5.33 5.59 -6.99
C ASP A 61 -5.29 7.04 -7.47
N ALA A 62 -5.69 8.00 -6.62
CA ALA A 62 -5.80 9.42 -6.92
C ALA A 62 -6.58 9.73 -8.21
N GLY A 63 -7.62 8.96 -8.49
CA GLY A 63 -8.40 9.06 -9.72
C GLY A 63 -7.62 8.61 -10.94
N ILE A 64 -6.68 7.66 -10.76
CA ILE A 64 -5.75 7.09 -11.75
C ILE A 64 -4.68 8.08 -12.23
N GLY A 65 -5.00 9.38 -12.32
CA GLY A 65 -4.10 10.41 -12.83
C GLY A 65 -3.93 10.35 -14.35
N LEU A 66 -3.35 11.41 -14.91
CA LEU A 66 -3.03 11.47 -16.34
C LEU A 66 -2.14 10.29 -16.73
N GLU A 67 -2.55 9.54 -17.75
CA GLU A 67 -1.81 8.37 -18.26
C GLU A 67 -1.51 7.29 -17.20
N GLY A 68 -2.30 7.20 -16.13
CA GLY A 68 -2.07 6.21 -15.06
C GLY A 68 -1.03 6.62 -14.02
N ALA A 69 -0.61 7.89 -13.99
CA ALA A 69 0.42 8.38 -13.07
C ALA A 69 0.12 8.10 -11.58
N GLY A 70 -1.15 8.10 -11.18
CA GLY A 70 -1.59 7.84 -9.81
C GLY A 70 -1.39 6.39 -9.34
N ILE A 71 -1.18 5.45 -10.26
CA ILE A 71 -0.95 4.02 -9.98
C ILE A 71 0.33 3.47 -10.62
N ALA A 72 1.18 4.33 -11.19
CA ALA A 72 2.40 3.90 -11.90
C ALA A 72 3.35 3.06 -11.04
N GLY A 73 3.37 3.29 -9.72
CA GLY A 73 4.17 2.54 -8.76
C GLY A 73 3.78 1.06 -8.64
N LEU A 74 2.56 0.68 -9.01
CA LEU A 74 2.12 -0.73 -9.00
C LEU A 74 2.98 -1.58 -9.94
N LYS A 75 3.28 -1.05 -11.14
CA LYS A 75 4.14 -1.72 -12.13
C LYS A 75 5.59 -1.79 -11.66
N VAL A 76 6.10 -0.71 -11.07
CA VAL A 76 7.46 -0.68 -10.52
C VAL A 76 7.65 -1.76 -9.46
N LEU A 77 6.69 -1.90 -8.53
CA LEU A 77 6.75 -2.93 -7.49
C LEU A 77 6.53 -4.34 -8.04
N GLU A 78 5.74 -4.48 -9.11
CA GLU A 78 5.60 -5.76 -9.82
C GLU A 78 6.93 -6.27 -10.35
N GLU A 79 7.74 -5.41 -10.97
CA GLU A 79 9.07 -5.74 -11.47
C GLU A 79 10.04 -6.19 -10.36
N HIS A 80 9.76 -5.81 -9.11
CA HIS A 80 10.50 -6.22 -7.92
C HIS A 80 9.86 -7.41 -7.16
N GLY A 81 8.78 -7.99 -7.69
CA GLY A 81 8.09 -9.10 -7.04
C GLY A 81 7.36 -8.71 -5.76
N ILE A 82 6.98 -7.44 -5.60
CA ILE A 82 6.29 -6.91 -4.41
C ILE A 82 4.79 -6.74 -4.72
N PRO A 83 3.88 -7.34 -3.94
CA PRO A 83 2.45 -7.14 -4.10
C PRO A 83 2.07 -5.69 -3.80
N ALA A 84 1.30 -5.09 -4.69
CA ALA A 84 0.82 -3.73 -4.55
C ALA A 84 -0.61 -3.59 -5.06
N ALA A 85 -1.38 -2.75 -4.38
CA ALA A 85 -2.74 -2.38 -4.78
C ALA A 85 -3.01 -0.90 -4.52
N ALA A 86 -4.07 -0.39 -5.14
CA ALA A 86 -4.59 0.95 -4.91
C ALA A 86 -6.09 0.87 -4.61
N VAL A 87 -6.56 1.72 -3.69
CA VAL A 87 -7.99 1.94 -3.44
C VAL A 87 -8.52 3.06 -4.32
N ALA A 88 -9.82 3.03 -4.62
CA ALA A 88 -10.48 4.10 -5.36
C ALA A 88 -10.41 5.42 -4.59
N ALA A 89 -10.06 6.52 -5.25
CA ALA A 89 -10.08 7.86 -4.65
C ALA A 89 -11.44 8.27 -4.08
N MET A 90 -12.54 7.67 -4.57
CA MET A 90 -13.89 7.91 -4.07
C MET A 90 -14.28 6.99 -2.89
N SER A 91 -13.42 6.04 -2.50
CA SER A 91 -13.67 5.10 -1.39
C SER A 91 -12.94 5.45 -0.10
N ALA A 92 -11.87 6.26 -0.18
CA ALA A 92 -11.06 6.63 0.97
C ALA A 92 -10.43 8.02 0.80
N GLU A 93 -10.24 8.72 1.91
CA GLU A 93 -9.66 10.05 1.97
C GLU A 93 -8.14 10.02 1.71
N ILE A 94 -7.72 10.76 0.68
CA ILE A 94 -6.30 10.91 0.34
C ILE A 94 -5.60 11.72 1.44
N GLY A 95 -4.45 11.22 1.88
CA GLY A 95 -3.66 11.76 2.99
C GLY A 95 -4.01 11.16 4.35
N VAL A 96 -5.05 10.32 4.45
CA VAL A 96 -5.47 9.67 5.69
C VAL A 96 -5.33 8.15 5.56
N GLY A 97 -4.23 7.61 6.12
CA GLY A 97 -3.95 6.17 6.05
C GLY A 97 -5.02 5.31 6.70
N GLN A 98 -5.61 5.80 7.79
CA GLN A 98 -6.69 5.10 8.49
C GLN A 98 -7.93 4.96 7.60
N SER A 99 -8.29 5.97 6.80
CA SER A 99 -9.41 5.86 5.85
C SER A 99 -9.08 4.86 4.74
N THR A 100 -7.85 4.88 4.20
CA THR A 100 -7.40 3.87 3.23
C THR A 100 -7.55 2.45 3.78
N TYR A 101 -7.17 2.21 5.04
CA TYR A 101 -7.28 0.90 5.67
C TYR A 101 -8.73 0.52 5.99
N GLU A 102 -9.53 1.42 6.56
CA GLU A 102 -10.85 1.09 7.10
C GLU A 102 -11.96 1.05 6.04
N GLU A 103 -11.88 1.95 5.05
CA GLU A 103 -12.99 2.26 4.13
C GLU A 103 -12.62 1.94 2.67
N GLY A 104 -11.33 1.89 2.36
CA GLY A 104 -10.83 1.75 1.00
C GLY A 104 -11.31 0.49 0.29
N VAL A 105 -11.71 0.67 -0.97
CA VAL A 105 -12.09 -0.41 -1.89
C VAL A 105 -11.08 -0.46 -3.01
N ILE A 106 -10.46 -1.61 -3.23
CA ILE A 106 -9.41 -1.81 -4.22
C ILE A 106 -9.93 -1.50 -5.63
N SER A 107 -9.26 -0.59 -6.33
CA SER A 107 -9.56 -0.19 -7.72
C SER A 107 -8.51 -0.68 -8.72
N ALA A 108 -7.27 -0.91 -8.28
CA ALA A 108 -6.19 -1.43 -9.10
C ALA A 108 -5.28 -2.36 -8.30
N VAL A 109 -4.72 -3.36 -8.98
CA VAL A 109 -3.83 -4.38 -8.41
C VAL A 109 -2.71 -4.69 -9.41
N ASN A 110 -1.54 -5.07 -8.91
CA ASN A 110 -0.49 -5.64 -9.75
C ASN A 110 -0.56 -7.17 -9.81
N LYS A 111 0.15 -7.79 -10.76
CA LYS A 111 0.15 -9.25 -10.98
C LYS A 111 0.64 -10.03 -9.77
N VAL A 112 1.51 -9.45 -8.95
CA VAL A 112 2.01 -10.10 -7.73
C VAL A 112 0.89 -10.17 -6.71
N ALA A 113 0.17 -9.08 -6.44
CA ALA A 113 -0.98 -9.06 -5.54
C ALA A 113 -2.12 -9.96 -6.03
N GLU A 114 -2.40 -9.98 -7.34
CA GLU A 114 -3.41 -10.87 -7.94
C GLU A 114 -3.11 -12.35 -7.64
N LYS A 115 -1.84 -12.78 -7.73
CA LYS A 115 -1.43 -14.16 -7.40
C LYS A 115 -1.64 -14.52 -5.93
N LEU A 116 -1.69 -13.53 -5.05
CA LEU A 116 -2.02 -13.70 -3.62
C LEU A 116 -3.54 -13.66 -3.36
N GLY A 117 -4.34 -13.58 -4.43
CA GLY A 117 -5.79 -13.53 -4.36
C GLY A 117 -6.36 -12.15 -4.07
N VAL A 118 -5.58 -11.07 -4.19
CA VAL A 118 -6.10 -9.70 -4.10
C VAL A 118 -6.79 -9.33 -5.41
N SER A 119 -7.99 -8.75 -5.33
CA SER A 119 -8.77 -8.37 -6.51
C SER A 119 -9.43 -7.01 -6.36
N VAL A 120 -9.75 -6.36 -7.49
CA VAL A 120 -10.59 -5.16 -7.53
C VAL A 120 -11.94 -5.43 -6.88
N GLY A 121 -12.45 -4.47 -6.12
CA GLY A 121 -13.68 -4.57 -5.32
C GLY A 121 -13.50 -5.15 -3.92
N MET A 122 -12.32 -5.70 -3.61
CA MET A 122 -11.96 -6.16 -2.27
C MET A 122 -11.79 -4.97 -1.31
N SER A 123 -12.05 -5.17 -0.02
CA SER A 123 -11.69 -4.16 1.00
C SER A 123 -10.17 -4.07 1.17
N ALA A 124 -9.66 -2.88 1.51
CA ALA A 124 -8.24 -2.69 1.76
C ALA A 124 -7.71 -3.57 2.91
N LYS A 125 -8.52 -3.82 3.95
CA LYS A 125 -8.15 -4.74 5.04
C LYS A 125 -7.93 -6.15 4.54
N GLU A 126 -8.89 -6.69 3.78
CA GLU A 126 -8.79 -8.05 3.25
C GLU A 126 -7.60 -8.17 2.30
N ALA A 127 -7.37 -7.17 1.46
CA ALA A 127 -6.21 -7.12 0.58
C ALA A 127 -4.89 -7.12 1.38
N ALA A 128 -4.80 -6.30 2.44
CA ALA A 128 -3.62 -6.24 3.31
C ALA A 128 -3.39 -7.58 4.03
N ASP A 129 -4.45 -8.23 4.52
CA ASP A 129 -4.37 -9.54 5.16
C ASP A 129 -3.86 -10.62 4.20
N ARG A 130 -4.35 -10.65 2.96
CA ARG A 130 -3.87 -11.61 1.94
C ARG A 130 -2.39 -11.43 1.61
N MET A 131 -1.94 -10.17 1.49
CA MET A 131 -0.52 -9.86 1.31
C MET A 131 0.29 -10.31 2.53
N PHE A 132 -0.19 -10.04 3.73
CA PHE A 132 0.46 -10.37 5.00
C PHE A 132 0.62 -11.88 5.23
N GLU A 133 -0.40 -12.66 4.88
CA GLU A 133 -0.42 -14.13 5.09
C GLU A 133 0.49 -14.89 4.13
N SER A 134 0.87 -14.26 3.01
CA SER A 134 1.69 -14.86 1.96
C SER A 134 3.19 -14.55 2.09
N MET A 135 3.58 -13.85 3.17
CA MET A 135 4.97 -13.44 3.44
C MET A 135 5.81 -14.46 4.16
#